data_AF-A0A662V0J7-F1
#
_entry.id   AF-A0A662V0J7-F1
#
_cell.length_a   1.000
_cell.length_b   1.000
_cell.length_c   1.000
_cell.angle_alpha   90.00
_cell.angle_beta   90.00
_cell.angle_gamma   90.00
#
_symmetry.space_group_name_H-M   'P 1'
#
loop_
_entity.id
_entity.type
_entity.pdbx_description
1 polymer ?
#
loop_
_entity_poly.entity_id
_entity_poly.type
_entity_poly.pdbx_seq_one_letter_code
_entity_poly.pdbx_strand_id
1 'polypeptide(L)'
;MELKYAQEVKKYYRYLFSLPQSAIIVLLILVMYSLYALIFNSVNLIILWFVVTFCFTLILYLCGIVLNSPLHKLRRVLGFNLAGNMIALPIVLVLTFFSAKEYALMAGLSVFTSLFAIVFIGLNGFYKKTLLVYLIIASSTLLAYFMTYRLLLLNISIILVLGLLIMIPLTKKIIGQYSAVNLANLYFKYKLDGVRDLESLFYNLSHPHEVNAHIVIADKVVLLHPDIHFGPFGDIGSSNFPEILEEKLLEKGLIPIIFHGMGSHDRDIASYEYTVKYVDKILSVIGSNQDLQECILEKPFQIKHGLWEVLVIPFSCIVFAIISRNEKGIDDLPYSLQEYAFMKSISNKMPPLALIDAHNHELKENSINFNEVYTLVDKIIKEYKEKPHSISDYGIGYSTTTLSNAEGVLRNRISSIVFESDGERVCLIYIPGNNMEPSLRSRIIDKMRKYCDIAEVITNDEHTETGVLPGEIYRPVSYSDELIEGIERVVKESINNVNKNAKIYYGQVTMKLPLLRNNIWKLTEILEEYFKKTIALEVSYILSSIIISILFTIIV
;
A
#
# COMPACT_ATOMS: atom_id res chain seq x y z
N MET A 1 -0.45 7.95 -16.65
CA MET A 1 0.68 7.01 -16.42
C MET A 1 0.52 6.36 -15.05
N GLU A 2 -0.06 7.09 -14.08
CA GLU A 2 -0.31 6.65 -12.71
C GLU A 2 -1.38 5.57 -12.53
N LEU A 3 -2.57 5.63 -13.13
CA LEU A 3 -3.50 4.47 -13.03
C LEU A 3 -2.98 3.17 -13.65
N LYS A 4 -2.10 3.30 -14.64
CA LYS A 4 -1.39 2.14 -15.20
C LYS A 4 -0.54 1.49 -14.10
N TYR A 5 0.05 2.27 -13.17
CA TYR A 5 0.73 1.79 -11.96
C TYR A 5 -0.16 0.92 -11.08
N ALA A 6 -1.27 1.46 -10.59
CA ALA A 6 -2.11 0.77 -9.60
C ALA A 6 -2.71 -0.51 -10.21
N GLN A 7 -3.16 -0.43 -11.48
CA GLN A 7 -3.64 -1.59 -12.23
C GLN A 7 -2.53 -2.59 -12.60
N GLU A 8 -1.30 -2.14 -12.87
CA GLU A 8 -0.17 -3.02 -13.18
C GLU A 8 0.46 -3.65 -11.96
N VAL A 9 0.44 -3.01 -10.80
CA VAL A 9 0.84 -3.66 -9.54
C VAL A 9 -0.26 -4.63 -9.07
N LYS A 10 -1.54 -4.31 -9.30
CA LYS A 10 -2.72 -5.16 -9.00
C LYS A 10 -2.58 -6.59 -9.49
N LYS A 11 -2.17 -6.77 -10.75
CA LYS A 11 -2.00 -8.12 -11.35
C LYS A 11 -1.01 -8.99 -10.59
N TYR A 12 -0.14 -8.41 -9.76
CA TYR A 12 0.84 -9.17 -8.98
C TYR A 12 0.33 -9.58 -7.59
N TYR A 13 -0.60 -8.82 -6.99
CA TYR A 13 -1.18 -9.17 -5.69
C TYR A 13 -1.91 -10.52 -5.68
N ARG A 14 -2.45 -10.97 -6.82
CA ARG A 14 -3.07 -12.29 -6.97
C ARG A 14 -2.12 -13.48 -6.76
N TYR A 15 -0.80 -13.24 -6.82
CA TYR A 15 0.20 -14.27 -6.57
C TYR A 15 0.59 -14.36 -5.09
N LEU A 16 0.13 -13.42 -4.25
CA LEU A 16 0.27 -13.53 -2.81
C LEU A 16 -0.76 -14.53 -2.27
N PHE A 17 -0.31 -15.37 -1.35
CA PHE A 17 -1.15 -16.35 -0.69
C PHE A 17 -0.86 -16.38 0.82
N SER A 18 -1.82 -16.89 1.59
CA SER A 18 -1.64 -17.14 3.01
C SER A 18 -1.46 -18.64 3.26
N LEU A 19 -0.60 -18.98 4.22
CA LEU A 19 -0.45 -20.36 4.66
C LEU A 19 -1.62 -20.74 5.58
N PRO A 20 -2.06 -22.01 5.61
CA PRO A 20 -3.00 -22.48 6.63
C PRO A 20 -2.44 -22.38 8.06
N GLN A 21 -3.27 -22.70 9.06
CA GLN A 21 -2.79 -22.87 10.44
C GLN A 21 -1.77 -24.02 10.52
N SER A 22 -0.81 -23.92 11.44
CA SER A 22 0.29 -24.90 11.55
C SER A 22 -0.18 -26.35 11.70
N ALA A 23 -1.25 -26.59 12.47
CA ALA A 23 -1.83 -27.92 12.63
C ALA A 23 -2.33 -28.52 11.30
N ILE A 24 -2.97 -27.69 10.47
CA ILE A 24 -3.45 -28.09 9.13
C ILE A 24 -2.26 -28.40 8.23
N ILE A 25 -1.20 -27.57 8.26
CA ILE A 25 0.01 -27.81 7.47
C ILE A 25 0.65 -29.15 7.85
N VAL A 26 0.80 -29.43 9.16
CA VAL A 26 1.35 -30.70 9.64
C VAL A 26 0.50 -31.89 9.18
N LEU A 27 -0.84 -31.79 9.31
CA LEU A 27 -1.74 -32.83 8.82
C LEU A 27 -1.56 -33.08 7.32
N LEU A 28 -1.51 -32.03 6.50
CA LEU A 28 -1.30 -32.16 5.06
C LEU A 28 0.07 -32.77 4.73
N ILE A 29 1.13 -32.43 5.48
CA ILE A 29 2.45 -33.06 5.34
C ILE A 29 2.38 -34.56 5.66
N LEU A 30 1.67 -34.97 6.72
CA LEU A 30 1.49 -36.38 7.07
C LEU A 30 0.72 -37.15 5.98
N VAL A 31 -0.33 -36.54 5.43
CA VAL A 31 -1.07 -37.09 4.27
C VAL A 31 -0.12 -37.25 3.09
N MET A 32 0.72 -36.23 2.82
CA MET A 32 1.69 -36.29 1.73
C MET A 32 2.68 -37.45 1.88
N TYR A 33 3.30 -37.61 3.06
CA TYR A 33 4.20 -38.74 3.31
C TYR A 33 3.49 -40.10 3.23
N SER A 34 2.22 -40.17 3.63
CA SER A 34 1.41 -41.39 3.48
C SER A 34 1.21 -41.75 2.00
N LEU A 35 0.95 -40.77 1.14
CA LEU A 35 0.87 -40.96 -0.31
C LEU A 35 2.21 -41.42 -0.89
N TYR A 36 3.33 -40.81 -0.50
CA TYR A 36 4.65 -41.26 -0.93
C TYR A 36 4.97 -42.68 -0.47
N ALA A 37 4.57 -43.06 0.74
CA ALA A 37 4.75 -44.42 1.24
C ALA A 37 3.99 -45.44 0.37
N LEU A 38 2.77 -45.11 -0.06
CA LEU A 38 1.98 -45.94 -0.97
C LEU A 38 2.61 -46.02 -2.37
N ILE A 39 3.06 -44.89 -2.93
CA ILE A 39 3.67 -44.83 -4.27
C ILE A 39 4.99 -45.60 -4.30
N PHE A 40 5.88 -45.34 -3.34
CA PHE A 40 7.17 -46.04 -3.29
C PHE A 40 7.02 -47.50 -2.88
N ASN A 41 6.05 -47.84 -2.03
CA ASN A 41 5.88 -49.20 -1.47
C ASN A 41 7.23 -49.81 -1.02
N SER A 42 8.08 -49.00 -0.39
CA SER A 42 9.42 -49.36 0.05
C SER A 42 9.81 -48.49 1.24
N VAL A 43 10.09 -49.15 2.37
CA VAL A 43 10.46 -48.48 3.63
C VAL A 43 11.75 -47.68 3.47
N ASN A 44 12.73 -48.19 2.73
CA ASN A 44 14.00 -47.50 2.53
C ASN A 44 13.83 -46.21 1.72
N LEU A 45 13.02 -46.24 0.67
CA LEU A 45 12.80 -45.06 -0.18
C LEU A 45 12.02 -43.96 0.54
N ILE A 46 10.99 -44.33 1.32
CA ILE A 46 10.24 -43.33 2.11
C ILE A 46 11.08 -42.74 3.25
N ILE A 47 11.91 -43.53 3.92
CA ILE A 47 12.84 -43.01 4.94
C ILE A 47 13.81 -42.02 4.28
N LEU A 48 14.38 -42.36 3.13
CA LEU A 48 15.30 -41.47 2.41
C LEU A 48 14.62 -40.17 1.98
N TRP A 49 13.39 -40.26 1.44
CA TRP A 49 12.58 -39.09 1.10
C TRP A 49 12.34 -38.18 2.32
N PHE A 50 11.90 -38.77 3.43
CA PHE A 50 11.65 -38.05 4.68
C PHE A 50 12.93 -37.38 5.21
N VAL A 51 14.05 -38.12 5.30
CA VAL A 51 15.31 -37.58 5.83
C VAL A 51 15.80 -36.40 5.00
N VAL A 52 15.81 -36.51 3.67
CA VAL A 52 16.31 -35.42 2.80
C VAL A 52 15.43 -34.18 2.93
N THR A 53 14.11 -34.34 2.79
CA THR A 53 13.16 -33.22 2.86
C THR A 53 13.14 -32.57 4.26
N PHE A 54 13.24 -33.38 5.33
CA PHE A 54 13.39 -32.90 6.70
C PHE A 54 14.68 -32.12 6.91
N CYS A 55 15.83 -32.65 6.45
CA CYS A 55 17.12 -31.97 6.56
C CYS A 55 17.11 -30.61 5.86
N PHE A 56 16.61 -30.50 4.63
CA PHE A 56 16.49 -29.22 3.95
C PHE A 56 15.55 -28.25 4.68
N THR A 57 14.46 -28.75 5.25
CA THR A 57 13.53 -27.93 6.05
C THR A 57 14.21 -27.40 7.32
N LEU A 58 14.97 -28.25 8.02
CA LEU A 58 15.75 -27.87 9.19
C LEU A 58 16.86 -26.88 8.83
N ILE A 59 17.55 -27.08 7.71
CA ILE A 59 18.57 -26.15 7.21
C ILE A 59 17.94 -24.77 6.94
N LEU A 60 16.80 -24.69 6.25
CA LEU A 60 16.11 -23.42 6.05
C LEU A 60 15.77 -22.72 7.37
N TYR A 61 15.29 -23.47 8.35
CA TYR A 61 14.96 -22.94 9.67
C TYR A 61 16.20 -22.36 10.38
N LEU A 62 17.29 -23.13 10.44
CA LEU A 62 18.55 -22.70 11.05
C LEU A 62 19.16 -21.50 10.32
N CYS A 63 19.13 -21.50 8.99
CA CYS A 63 19.56 -20.34 8.21
C CYS A 63 18.69 -19.12 8.46
N GLY A 64 17.37 -19.30 8.63
CA GLY A 64 16.45 -18.25 9.03
C GLY A 64 16.89 -17.55 10.32
N ILE A 65 17.34 -18.32 11.31
CA ILE A 65 17.89 -17.79 12.57
C ILE A 65 19.21 -17.05 12.32
N VAL A 66 20.17 -17.68 11.64
CA VAL A 66 21.53 -17.13 11.42
C VAL A 66 21.52 -15.85 10.55
N LEU A 67 20.59 -15.77 9.61
CA LEU A 67 20.47 -14.65 8.67
C LEU A 67 19.45 -13.61 9.12
N ASN A 68 18.76 -13.82 10.25
CA ASN A 68 17.63 -13.00 10.70
C ASN A 68 16.62 -12.77 9.57
N SER A 69 16.13 -13.88 9.02
CA SER A 69 15.29 -13.93 7.83
C SER A 69 13.91 -14.47 8.16
N PRO A 70 12.88 -14.16 7.34
CA PRO A 70 11.53 -14.70 7.54
C PRO A 70 11.45 -16.21 7.75
N LEU A 71 12.45 -16.98 7.33
CA LEU A 71 12.50 -18.43 7.53
C LEU A 71 12.63 -18.88 8.99
N HIS A 72 12.95 -18.00 9.96
CA HIS A 72 13.03 -18.38 11.38
C HIS A 72 11.68 -18.78 12.01
N LYS A 73 10.54 -18.61 11.30
CA LYS A 73 9.22 -19.04 11.78
C LYS A 73 8.89 -20.44 11.29
N LEU A 74 8.62 -21.35 12.22
CA LEU A 74 8.34 -22.77 11.94
C LEU A 74 7.22 -22.97 10.91
N ARG A 75 6.13 -22.19 11.00
CA ARG A 75 5.00 -22.25 10.05
C ARG A 75 5.43 -22.06 8.59
N ARG A 76 6.43 -21.21 8.33
CA ARG A 76 6.90 -20.89 6.98
C ARG A 76 7.77 -22.00 6.39
N VAL A 77 8.67 -22.57 7.19
CA VAL A 77 9.49 -23.72 6.75
C VAL A 77 8.68 -25.00 6.59
N LEU A 78 7.64 -25.20 7.41
CA LEU A 78 6.65 -26.26 7.19
C LEU A 78 5.84 -26.00 5.91
N GLY A 79 5.45 -24.75 5.65
CA GLY A 79 4.82 -24.35 4.38
C GLY A 79 5.70 -24.65 3.16
N PHE A 80 7.01 -24.38 3.25
CA PHE A 80 7.98 -24.78 2.23
C PHE A 80 8.01 -26.30 2.02
N ASN A 81 8.09 -27.08 3.12
CA ASN A 81 8.10 -28.54 3.05
C ASN A 81 6.85 -29.06 2.34
N LEU A 82 5.67 -28.56 2.73
CA LEU A 82 4.40 -28.93 2.10
C LEU A 82 4.39 -28.58 0.61
N ALA A 83 4.73 -27.35 0.24
CA ALA A 83 4.73 -26.88 -1.14
C ALA A 83 5.69 -27.71 -2.02
N GLY A 84 6.89 -28.01 -1.51
CA GLY A 84 7.85 -28.83 -2.22
C GLY A 84 7.38 -30.26 -2.45
N ASN A 85 6.76 -30.88 -1.44
CA ASN A 85 6.14 -32.20 -1.60
C ASN A 85 4.97 -32.16 -2.60
N MET A 86 4.10 -31.16 -2.54
CA MET A 86 2.99 -31.03 -3.49
C MET A 86 3.46 -30.88 -4.94
N ILE A 87 4.51 -30.09 -5.19
CA ILE A 87 5.06 -29.88 -6.54
C ILE A 87 5.80 -31.12 -7.04
N ALA A 88 6.49 -31.85 -6.16
CA ALA A 88 7.22 -33.05 -6.55
C ALA A 88 6.29 -34.27 -6.78
N LEU A 89 5.11 -34.32 -6.15
CA LEU A 89 4.21 -35.48 -6.20
C LEU A 89 3.83 -35.92 -7.62
N PRO A 90 3.39 -35.05 -8.56
CA PRO A 90 3.03 -35.49 -9.91
C PRO A 90 4.20 -36.13 -10.65
N ILE A 91 5.41 -35.63 -10.43
CA ILE A 91 6.63 -36.12 -11.09
C ILE A 91 7.00 -37.50 -10.53
N VAL A 92 6.97 -37.66 -9.21
CA VAL A 92 7.21 -38.96 -8.56
C VAL A 92 6.16 -39.98 -8.99
N LEU A 93 4.89 -39.58 -9.06
CA LEU A 93 3.81 -40.45 -9.48
C LEU A 93 4.03 -40.95 -10.92
N VAL A 94 4.21 -40.04 -11.88
CA VAL A 94 4.43 -40.38 -13.29
C VAL A 94 5.65 -41.26 -13.46
N LEU A 95 6.79 -40.89 -12.89
CA LEU A 95 8.02 -41.66 -13.06
C LEU A 95 7.93 -43.04 -12.40
N THR A 96 7.25 -43.18 -11.27
CA THR A 96 7.06 -44.50 -10.64
C THR A 96 6.24 -45.47 -11.52
N PHE A 97 5.39 -44.96 -12.42
CA PHE A 97 4.66 -45.79 -13.39
C PHE A 97 5.51 -46.22 -14.58
N PHE A 98 6.49 -45.40 -15.00
CA PHE A 98 7.25 -45.62 -16.25
C PHE A 98 8.71 -46.05 -16.04
N SER A 99 9.25 -45.90 -14.83
CA SER A 99 10.67 -46.13 -14.53
C SER A 99 10.89 -46.71 -13.13
N ALA A 100 12.15 -46.98 -12.78
CA ALA A 100 12.50 -47.48 -11.45
C ALA A 100 12.18 -46.46 -10.35
N LYS A 101 11.78 -46.93 -9.17
CA LYS A 101 11.32 -46.07 -8.06
C LYS A 101 12.43 -45.18 -7.51
N GLU A 102 13.66 -45.63 -7.61
CA GLU A 102 14.88 -44.89 -7.29
C GLU A 102 15.03 -43.65 -8.18
N TYR A 103 14.62 -43.75 -9.45
CA TYR A 103 14.65 -42.65 -10.41
C TYR A 103 13.55 -41.64 -10.13
N ALA A 104 12.35 -42.13 -9.81
CA ALA A 104 11.27 -41.28 -9.34
C ALA A 104 11.65 -40.53 -8.05
N LEU A 105 12.31 -41.21 -7.09
CA LEU A 105 12.84 -40.59 -5.88
C LEU A 105 13.84 -39.48 -6.21
N MET A 106 14.86 -39.77 -7.05
CA MET A 106 15.87 -38.79 -7.44
C MET A 106 15.24 -37.56 -8.08
N ALA A 107 14.40 -37.73 -9.10
CA ALA A 107 13.75 -36.61 -9.78
C ALA A 107 12.83 -35.80 -8.85
N GLY A 108 12.08 -36.46 -7.98
CA GLY A 108 11.24 -35.78 -7.00
C GLY A 108 12.05 -34.96 -5.99
N LEU A 109 13.15 -35.51 -5.49
CA LEU A 109 14.04 -34.79 -4.56
C LEU A 109 14.76 -33.63 -5.24
N SER A 110 15.07 -33.73 -6.54
CA SER A 110 15.64 -32.63 -7.32
C SER A 110 14.67 -31.47 -7.48
N VAL A 111 13.40 -31.78 -7.76
CA VAL A 111 12.33 -30.77 -7.83
C VAL A 111 12.15 -30.10 -6.47
N PHE A 112 12.07 -30.88 -5.39
CA PHE A 112 12.02 -30.35 -4.02
C PHE A 112 13.22 -29.43 -3.72
N THR A 113 14.43 -29.89 -4.06
CA THR A 113 15.68 -29.13 -3.83
C THR A 113 15.74 -27.86 -4.69
N SER A 114 15.18 -27.85 -5.90
CA SER A 114 15.18 -26.65 -6.74
C SER A 114 14.40 -25.50 -6.08
N LEU A 115 13.32 -25.80 -5.33
CA LEU A 115 12.58 -24.79 -4.59
C LEU A 115 13.40 -24.20 -3.44
N PHE A 116 14.36 -24.96 -2.88
CA PHE A 116 15.24 -24.48 -1.82
C PHE A 116 15.99 -23.23 -2.28
N ALA A 117 16.59 -23.25 -3.47
CA ALA A 117 17.36 -22.11 -3.96
C ALA A 117 16.48 -20.87 -4.19
N ILE A 118 15.30 -21.07 -4.77
CA ILE A 118 14.33 -20.00 -5.04
C ILE A 118 13.90 -19.33 -3.72
N VAL A 119 13.43 -20.12 -2.76
CA VAL A 119 12.93 -19.60 -1.48
C VAL A 119 14.07 -19.03 -0.63
N PHE A 120 15.22 -19.70 -0.58
CA PHE A 120 16.36 -19.24 0.19
C PHE A 120 16.87 -17.89 -0.34
N ILE A 121 17.12 -17.77 -1.65
CA ILE A 121 17.65 -16.54 -2.24
C ILE A 121 16.60 -15.44 -2.26
N GLY A 122 15.33 -15.75 -2.56
CA GLY A 122 14.24 -14.78 -2.52
C GLY A 122 14.06 -14.15 -1.14
N LEU A 123 14.11 -14.94 -0.07
CA LEU A 123 13.90 -14.46 1.30
C LEU A 123 15.16 -13.99 2.03
N ASN A 124 16.36 -14.23 1.49
CA ASN A 124 17.61 -13.74 2.07
C ASN A 124 18.40 -12.75 1.18
N GLY A 125 17.95 -12.54 -0.06
CA GLY A 125 18.61 -11.67 -1.04
C GLY A 125 19.91 -12.25 -1.59
N PHE A 126 20.40 -11.66 -2.68
CA PHE A 126 21.66 -12.02 -3.33
C PHE A 126 22.83 -11.19 -2.76
N TYR A 127 23.12 -11.40 -1.47
CA TYR A 127 24.21 -10.73 -0.75
C TYR A 127 25.39 -11.67 -0.46
N LYS A 128 26.60 -11.13 -0.26
CA LYS A 128 27.82 -11.92 0.02
C LYS A 128 27.63 -12.92 1.17
N LYS A 129 27.03 -12.50 2.29
CA LYS A 129 26.74 -13.37 3.45
C LYS A 129 25.80 -14.51 3.08
N THR A 130 24.73 -14.21 2.34
CA THR A 130 23.75 -15.22 1.87
C THR A 130 24.40 -16.22 0.93
N LEU A 131 25.20 -15.76 -0.03
CA LEU A 131 25.93 -16.62 -0.97
C LEU A 131 26.94 -17.53 -0.25
N LEU A 132 27.65 -17.01 0.76
CA LEU A 132 28.57 -17.81 1.57
C LEU A 132 27.83 -18.96 2.27
N VAL A 133 26.71 -18.67 2.93
CA VAL A 133 25.89 -19.71 3.60
C VAL A 133 25.38 -20.73 2.59
N TYR A 134 24.89 -20.27 1.44
CA TYR A 134 24.43 -21.17 0.38
C TYR A 134 25.54 -22.08 -0.14
N LEU A 135 26.74 -21.54 -0.37
CA LEU A 135 27.90 -22.31 -0.84
C LEU A 135 28.33 -23.34 0.21
N ILE A 136 28.31 -23.00 1.50
CA ILE A 136 28.58 -23.96 2.59
C ILE A 136 27.59 -25.13 2.51
N ILE A 137 26.31 -24.86 2.28
CA ILE A 137 25.27 -25.90 2.15
C ILE A 137 25.55 -26.77 0.92
N ALA A 138 25.76 -26.16 -0.26
CA ALA A 138 26.05 -26.90 -1.49
C ALA A 138 27.37 -27.70 -1.42
N SER A 139 28.38 -27.20 -0.72
CA SER A 139 29.63 -27.95 -0.49
C SER A 139 29.45 -29.06 0.54
N SER A 140 28.58 -28.88 1.55
CA SER A 140 28.31 -29.92 2.54
C SER A 140 27.57 -31.12 1.95
N THR A 141 26.67 -30.90 0.98
CA THR A 141 26.02 -32.00 0.23
C THR A 141 27.03 -32.76 -0.62
N LEU A 142 28.01 -32.05 -1.21
CA LEU A 142 29.12 -32.66 -1.93
C LEU A 142 30.13 -33.37 -0.99
N LEU A 143 30.28 -32.95 0.26
CA LEU A 143 31.12 -33.68 1.21
C LEU A 143 30.44 -34.98 1.66
N ALA A 144 29.12 -34.93 1.89
CA ALA A 144 28.32 -36.11 2.23
C ALA A 144 28.32 -37.17 1.11
N TYR A 145 28.51 -36.76 -0.17
CA TYR A 145 28.70 -37.64 -1.33
C TYR A 145 29.78 -38.71 -1.09
N PHE A 146 30.89 -38.33 -0.44
CA PHE A 146 32.01 -39.24 -0.23
C PHE A 146 31.72 -40.31 0.84
N MET A 147 30.62 -40.17 1.59
CA MET A 147 30.26 -41.05 2.70
C MET A 147 29.24 -42.14 2.30
N THR A 148 28.12 -41.84 1.62
CA THR A 148 27.09 -42.83 1.17
C THR A 148 26.12 -42.25 0.11
N TYR A 149 25.47 -43.06 -0.74
CA TYR A 149 24.49 -42.65 -1.79
C TYR A 149 25.00 -41.60 -2.81
N ARG A 150 26.15 -41.91 -3.40
CA ARG A 150 26.94 -41.05 -4.32
C ARG A 150 26.09 -40.33 -5.38
N LEU A 151 25.37 -41.06 -6.23
CA LEU A 151 24.67 -40.45 -7.38
C LEU A 151 23.59 -39.45 -6.98
N LEU A 152 22.85 -39.72 -5.89
CA LEU A 152 21.82 -38.82 -5.36
C LEU A 152 22.41 -37.51 -4.85
N LEU A 153 23.49 -37.58 -4.05
CA LEU A 153 24.11 -36.39 -3.47
C LEU A 153 24.85 -35.54 -4.51
N LEU A 154 25.43 -36.17 -5.53
CA LEU A 154 25.99 -35.45 -6.68
C LEU A 154 24.88 -34.72 -7.45
N ASN A 155 23.76 -35.38 -7.70
CA ASN A 155 22.62 -34.78 -8.37
C ASN A 155 22.11 -33.55 -7.60
N ILE A 156 21.83 -33.69 -6.30
CA ILE A 156 21.41 -32.58 -5.41
C ILE A 156 22.41 -31.41 -5.47
N SER A 157 23.70 -31.71 -5.41
CA SER A 157 24.75 -30.66 -5.44
C SER A 157 24.76 -29.90 -6.77
N ILE A 158 24.57 -30.60 -7.91
CA ILE A 158 24.43 -29.97 -9.23
C ILE A 158 23.18 -29.09 -9.28
N ILE A 159 22.05 -29.55 -8.75
CA ILE A 159 20.81 -28.76 -8.70
C ILE A 159 21.02 -27.48 -7.89
N LEU A 160 21.70 -27.56 -6.75
CA LEU A 160 22.00 -26.37 -5.93
C LEU A 160 22.91 -25.38 -6.67
N VAL A 161 23.94 -25.84 -7.37
CA VAL A 161 24.83 -24.97 -8.17
C VAL A 161 24.06 -24.33 -9.33
N LEU A 162 23.23 -25.10 -10.03
CA LEU A 162 22.39 -24.60 -11.11
C LEU A 162 21.43 -23.51 -10.61
N GLY A 163 20.86 -23.67 -9.41
CA GLY A 163 19.99 -22.66 -8.80
C GLY A 163 20.66 -21.31 -8.64
N LEU A 164 21.93 -21.28 -8.20
CA LEU A 164 22.70 -20.04 -8.14
C LEU A 164 22.91 -19.41 -9.51
N LEU A 165 23.30 -20.22 -10.50
CA LEU A 165 23.59 -19.75 -11.86
C LEU A 165 22.37 -19.11 -12.52
N ILE A 166 21.18 -19.68 -12.30
CA ILE A 166 19.92 -19.18 -12.85
C ILE A 166 19.49 -17.85 -12.21
N MET A 167 19.94 -17.56 -10.98
CA MET A 167 19.64 -16.28 -10.32
C MET A 167 20.55 -15.14 -10.76
N ILE A 168 21.76 -15.41 -11.28
CA ILE A 168 22.73 -14.37 -11.73
C ILE A 168 22.13 -13.39 -12.78
N PRO A 169 21.37 -13.82 -13.80
CA PRO A 169 20.72 -12.89 -14.72
C PRO A 169 19.77 -11.90 -14.04
N LEU A 170 19.13 -12.28 -12.94
CA LEU A 170 18.21 -11.44 -12.17
C LEU A 170 18.95 -10.40 -11.31
N THR A 171 20.27 -10.54 -11.14
CA THR A 171 21.09 -9.60 -10.37
C THR A 171 21.70 -8.49 -11.21
N LYS A 172 21.59 -8.54 -12.54
CA LYS A 172 22.31 -7.64 -13.46
C LYS A 172 21.68 -6.23 -13.56
N LYS A 173 20.37 -6.07 -13.38
CA LYS A 173 19.72 -4.75 -13.40
C LYS A 173 19.64 -4.20 -11.97
N ILE A 174 20.04 -2.95 -11.81
CA ILE A 174 20.18 -2.27 -10.51
C ILE A 174 19.30 -1.01 -10.50
N ILE A 175 18.50 -0.82 -9.45
CA ILE A 175 17.86 0.46 -9.10
C ILE A 175 18.51 0.99 -7.83
N GLY A 176 19.06 2.20 -7.91
CA GLY A 176 19.91 2.74 -6.85
C GLY A 176 21.09 1.80 -6.64
N GLN A 177 21.04 1.02 -5.57
CA GLN A 177 22.05 0.01 -5.21
C GLN A 177 21.51 -1.43 -5.14
N TYR A 178 20.25 -1.67 -5.52
CA TYR A 178 19.58 -2.95 -5.33
C TYR A 178 19.24 -3.63 -6.66
N SER A 179 19.50 -4.94 -6.74
CA SER A 179 19.06 -5.78 -7.86
C SER A 179 17.62 -6.23 -7.72
N ALA A 180 16.99 -6.73 -8.79
CA ALA A 180 15.61 -7.22 -8.75
C ALA A 180 15.38 -8.28 -7.64
N VAL A 181 16.34 -9.19 -7.45
CA VAL A 181 16.30 -10.21 -6.38
C VAL A 181 16.35 -9.57 -4.99
N ASN A 182 17.19 -8.55 -4.83
CA ASN A 182 17.32 -7.83 -3.55
C ASN A 182 16.07 -6.97 -3.27
N LEU A 183 15.45 -6.39 -4.30
CA LEU A 183 14.18 -5.68 -4.16
C LEU A 183 13.06 -6.63 -3.68
N ALA A 184 12.96 -7.82 -4.29
CA ALA A 184 12.03 -8.85 -3.83
C ALA A 184 12.31 -9.24 -2.37
N ASN A 185 13.59 -9.36 -1.99
CA ASN A 185 13.98 -9.64 -0.62
C ASN A 185 13.48 -8.58 0.38
N LEU A 186 13.72 -7.30 0.11
CA LEU A 186 13.28 -6.19 0.95
C LEU A 186 11.75 -6.19 1.10
N TYR A 187 11.04 -6.39 -0.01
CA TYR A 187 9.58 -6.47 0.00
C TYR A 187 9.08 -7.64 0.86
N PHE A 188 9.63 -8.85 0.71
CA PHE A 188 9.21 -10.00 1.51
C PHE A 188 9.57 -9.86 2.99
N LYS A 189 10.72 -9.27 3.33
CA LYS A 189 11.05 -8.96 4.72
C LYS A 189 10.03 -8.01 5.34
N TYR A 190 9.63 -6.97 4.60
CA TYR A 190 8.56 -6.08 5.03
C TYR A 190 7.23 -6.83 5.20
N LYS A 191 6.72 -7.48 4.15
CA LYS A 191 5.39 -8.11 4.18
C LYS A 191 5.29 -9.27 5.18
N LEU A 192 6.38 -10.00 5.41
CA LEU A 192 6.38 -11.15 6.31
C LEU A 192 6.70 -10.76 7.76
N ASP A 193 7.67 -9.88 8.00
CA ASP A 193 8.18 -9.59 9.35
C ASP A 193 8.07 -8.12 9.78
N GLY A 194 7.48 -7.26 8.95
CA GLY A 194 7.32 -5.82 9.24
C GLY A 194 8.63 -5.04 9.24
N VAL A 195 9.71 -5.62 8.71
CA VAL A 195 11.02 -4.95 8.67
C VAL A 195 11.06 -3.94 7.53
N ARG A 196 11.19 -2.65 7.87
CA ARG A 196 11.14 -1.53 6.92
C ARG A 196 12.47 -1.21 6.22
N ASP A 197 13.34 -2.21 6.00
CA ASP A 197 14.62 -2.03 5.27
C ASP A 197 14.41 -1.45 3.85
N LEU A 198 13.21 -1.65 3.28
CA LEU A 198 12.80 -1.07 1.99
C LEU A 198 12.83 0.47 2.00
N GLU A 199 12.66 1.13 3.15
CA GLU A 199 12.75 2.59 3.25
C GLU A 199 14.14 3.12 2.88
N SER A 200 15.21 2.33 3.10
CA SER A 200 16.55 2.76 2.69
C SER A 200 16.67 2.89 1.17
N LEU A 201 15.97 2.04 0.41
CA LEU A 201 15.86 2.18 -1.04
C LEU A 201 15.08 3.45 -1.39
N PHE A 202 13.90 3.63 -0.78
CA PHE A 202 13.02 4.77 -1.05
C PHE A 202 13.72 6.09 -0.74
N TYR A 203 14.41 6.17 0.40
CA TYR A 203 15.19 7.34 0.78
C TYR A 203 16.30 7.65 -0.23
N ASN A 204 17.03 6.63 -0.71
CA ASN A 204 18.06 6.81 -1.74
C ASN A 204 17.50 7.24 -3.11
N LEU A 205 16.24 6.91 -3.39
CA LEU A 205 15.52 7.35 -4.59
C LEU A 205 14.82 8.70 -4.39
N SER A 206 14.72 9.19 -3.16
CA SER A 206 14.00 10.40 -2.85
C SER A 206 14.84 11.66 -3.10
N HIS A 207 14.15 12.79 -3.17
CA HIS A 207 14.77 14.10 -3.21
C HIS A 207 14.17 15.02 -2.14
N PRO A 208 14.99 15.84 -1.45
CA PRO A 208 14.48 16.77 -0.45
C PRO A 208 13.69 17.89 -1.14
N HIS A 209 12.42 18.02 -0.78
CA HIS A 209 11.52 19.04 -1.30
C HIS A 209 10.75 19.71 -0.19
N GLU A 210 10.52 21.00 -0.39
CA GLU A 210 9.72 21.80 0.54
C GLU A 210 8.24 21.46 0.34
N VAL A 211 7.59 21.15 1.45
CA VAL A 211 6.14 20.96 1.55
C VAL A 211 5.56 22.04 2.46
N ASN A 212 4.33 22.44 2.19
CA ASN A 212 3.62 23.52 2.86
C ASN A 212 2.25 23.03 3.34
N ALA A 213 2.19 22.44 4.52
CA ALA A 213 0.91 22.10 5.14
C ALA A 213 0.17 23.36 5.59
N HIS A 214 -1.13 23.38 5.34
CA HIS A 214 -2.03 24.44 5.77
C HIS A 214 -3.02 23.91 6.79
N ILE A 215 -3.12 24.59 7.93
CA ILE A 215 -3.90 24.17 9.08
C ILE A 215 -4.94 25.25 9.36
N VAL A 216 -6.22 24.90 9.38
CA VAL A 216 -7.29 25.76 9.87
C VAL A 216 -7.93 25.10 11.09
N ILE A 217 -7.86 25.77 12.24
CA ILE A 217 -8.49 25.34 13.49
C ILE A 217 -9.78 26.14 13.66
N ALA A 218 -10.91 25.47 13.52
CA ALA A 218 -12.26 26.02 13.61
C ALA A 218 -12.94 25.46 14.86
N ASP A 219 -12.94 26.22 15.95
CA ASP A 219 -13.25 25.71 17.31
C ASP A 219 -12.39 24.49 17.69
N LYS A 220 -12.96 23.27 17.73
CA LYS A 220 -12.23 22.02 17.97
C LYS A 220 -11.87 21.23 16.71
N VAL A 221 -12.32 21.68 15.55
CA VAL A 221 -12.07 20.98 14.28
C VAL A 221 -10.76 21.47 13.68
N VAL A 222 -9.90 20.55 13.27
CA VAL A 222 -8.64 20.83 12.56
C VAL A 222 -8.81 20.39 11.11
N LEU A 223 -8.95 21.36 10.21
CA LEU A 223 -8.91 21.14 8.76
C LEU A 223 -7.45 21.19 8.33
N LEU A 224 -6.91 20.07 7.86
CA LEU A 224 -5.52 19.99 7.42
C LEU A 224 -5.42 19.67 5.93
N HIS A 225 -4.79 20.57 5.17
CA HIS A 225 -4.23 20.24 3.86
C HIS A 225 -2.74 19.92 4.05
N PRO A 226 -2.32 18.65 3.87
CA PRO A 226 -1.01 18.20 4.32
C PRO A 226 0.11 18.41 3.30
N ASP A 227 -0.20 18.81 2.06
CA ASP A 227 0.75 18.95 0.96
C ASP A 227 1.65 17.72 0.74
N ILE A 228 1.14 16.51 0.97
CA ILE A 228 1.80 15.23 0.70
C ILE A 228 0.76 14.23 0.21
N HIS A 229 1.21 13.09 -0.33
CA HIS A 229 0.35 11.95 -0.65
C HIS A 229 0.56 10.82 0.36
N PHE A 230 -0.44 9.95 0.52
CA PHE A 230 -0.42 8.84 1.47
C PHE A 230 -0.04 7.57 0.71
N GLY A 231 1.24 7.21 0.74
CA GLY A 231 1.75 6.12 -0.09
C GLY A 231 0.99 4.79 0.09
N PRO A 232 1.13 3.82 -0.83
CA PRO A 232 0.27 2.63 -0.86
C PRO A 232 0.77 1.47 0.02
N PHE A 233 1.82 1.66 0.83
CA PHE A 233 2.59 0.58 1.46
C PHE A 233 2.45 0.49 2.99
N GLY A 234 1.23 0.38 3.51
CA GLY A 234 0.97 0.09 4.92
C GLY A 234 1.56 1.14 5.86
N ASP A 235 2.67 0.85 6.53
CA ASP A 235 3.34 1.76 7.48
C ASP A 235 4.70 2.31 6.99
N ILE A 236 5.00 2.14 5.69
CA ILE A 236 6.21 2.68 5.05
C ILE A 236 5.99 4.13 4.66
N GLY A 237 6.97 4.99 4.94
CA GLY A 237 6.93 6.35 4.43
C GLY A 237 5.75 7.15 4.99
N SER A 238 5.01 7.86 4.13
CA SER A 238 3.79 8.60 4.49
C SER A 238 2.51 7.77 4.50
N SER A 239 2.56 6.46 4.26
CA SER A 239 1.36 5.63 4.10
C SER A 239 0.37 5.71 5.26
N ASN A 240 0.87 5.72 6.50
CA ASN A 240 0.05 5.82 7.71
C ASN A 240 0.03 7.24 8.31
N PHE A 241 0.40 8.26 7.54
CA PHE A 241 0.35 9.65 8.00
C PHE A 241 -1.02 10.06 8.56
N PRO A 242 -2.17 9.75 7.89
CA PRO A 242 -3.47 10.14 8.41
C PRO A 242 -3.77 9.54 9.78
N GLU A 243 -3.49 8.24 9.94
CA GLU A 243 -3.71 7.51 11.20
C GLU A 243 -2.89 8.10 12.35
N ILE A 244 -1.57 8.30 12.18
CA ILE A 244 -0.69 8.83 13.23
C ILE A 244 -1.14 10.23 13.67
N LEU A 245 -1.47 11.10 12.71
CA LEU A 245 -1.87 12.46 13.03
C LEU A 245 -3.23 12.49 13.73
N GLU A 246 -4.17 11.70 13.23
CA GLU A 246 -5.52 11.62 13.74
C GLU A 246 -5.56 11.15 15.19
N GLU A 247 -4.85 10.07 15.53
CA GLU A 247 -4.74 9.57 16.91
C GLU A 247 -4.25 10.68 17.85
N LYS A 248 -3.15 11.36 17.49
CA LYS A 248 -2.57 12.42 18.31
C LYS A 248 -3.45 13.67 18.44
N LEU A 249 -4.31 13.96 17.46
CA LEU A 249 -5.27 15.07 17.54
C LEU A 249 -6.48 14.70 18.40
N LEU A 250 -7.00 13.48 18.27
CA LEU A 250 -8.11 13.00 19.09
C LEU A 250 -7.73 12.89 20.57
N GLU A 251 -6.50 12.47 20.88
CA GLU A 251 -5.96 12.49 22.25
C GLU A 251 -5.96 13.89 22.88
N LYS A 252 -5.87 14.94 22.05
CA LYS A 252 -5.96 16.35 22.47
C LYS A 252 -7.39 16.88 22.49
N GLY A 253 -8.39 16.05 22.20
CA GLY A 253 -9.80 16.44 22.11
C GLY A 253 -10.13 17.28 20.87
N LEU A 254 -9.28 17.23 19.84
CA LEU A 254 -9.48 17.90 18.56
C LEU A 254 -10.01 16.91 17.53
N ILE A 255 -10.87 17.38 16.62
CA ILE A 255 -11.48 16.56 15.57
C ILE A 255 -10.76 16.84 14.26
N PRO A 256 -9.99 15.88 13.73
CA PRO A 256 -9.26 16.07 12.48
C PRO A 256 -10.16 15.84 11.26
N ILE A 257 -10.00 16.71 10.27
CA ILE A 257 -10.44 16.53 8.89
C ILE A 257 -9.18 16.68 8.03
N ILE A 258 -8.61 15.53 7.63
CA ILE A 258 -7.37 15.47 6.85
C ILE A 258 -7.75 15.37 5.38
N PHE A 259 -7.42 16.40 4.60
CA PHE A 259 -7.73 16.46 3.18
C PHE A 259 -6.74 15.66 2.34
N HIS A 260 -7.24 15.12 1.22
CA HIS A 260 -6.40 14.65 0.13
C HIS A 260 -5.98 15.82 -0.76
N GLY A 261 -4.67 16.03 -0.90
CA GLY A 261 -4.11 17.11 -1.71
C GLY A 261 -4.01 16.74 -3.18
N MET A 262 -3.47 17.64 -4.00
CA MET A 262 -3.03 17.27 -5.35
C MET A 262 -1.69 16.53 -5.27
N GLY A 263 -1.39 15.75 -6.30
CA GLY A 263 -0.22 14.89 -6.39
C GLY A 263 -0.57 13.42 -6.12
N SER A 264 0.29 12.54 -6.61
CA SER A 264 0.18 11.10 -6.41
C SER A 264 1.43 10.64 -5.66
N HIS A 265 1.94 9.44 -5.97
CA HIS A 265 3.14 8.87 -5.37
C HIS A 265 4.42 9.69 -5.58
N ASP A 266 4.39 10.74 -6.40
CA ASP A 266 5.48 11.72 -6.50
C ASP A 266 5.64 12.54 -5.20
N ARG A 267 4.59 12.63 -4.39
CA ARG A 267 4.51 13.34 -3.10
C ARG A 267 4.63 12.42 -1.87
N ASP A 268 4.95 11.15 -2.05
CA ASP A 268 5.16 10.20 -0.94
C ASP A 268 6.42 10.53 -0.17
N ILE A 269 6.32 10.60 1.16
CA ILE A 269 7.49 10.66 2.05
C ILE A 269 8.18 9.30 2.02
N ALA A 270 9.49 9.29 1.79
CA ALA A 270 10.24 8.05 1.60
C ALA A 270 10.50 7.24 2.87
N SER A 271 10.33 7.81 4.06
CA SER A 271 10.59 7.14 5.33
C SER A 271 9.62 7.56 6.44
N TYR A 272 9.19 6.57 7.22
CA TYR A 272 8.34 6.74 8.39
C TYR A 272 8.93 7.70 9.42
N GLU A 273 10.25 7.71 9.61
CA GLU A 273 10.90 8.64 10.56
C GLU A 273 10.62 10.11 10.18
N TYR A 274 10.66 10.43 8.89
CA TYR A 274 10.33 11.78 8.40
C TYR A 274 8.83 12.08 8.52
N THR A 275 7.98 11.07 8.32
CA THR A 275 6.53 11.19 8.56
C THR A 275 6.23 11.55 10.00
N VAL A 276 6.85 10.87 10.98
CA VAL A 276 6.68 11.19 12.41
C VAL A 276 7.16 12.61 12.71
N LYS A 277 8.34 13.01 12.20
CA LYS A 277 8.85 14.38 12.36
C LYS A 277 7.89 15.42 11.78
N TYR A 278 7.26 15.12 10.64
CA TYR A 278 6.29 16.02 10.01
C TYR A 278 5.03 16.17 10.85
N VAL A 279 4.48 15.06 11.35
CA VAL A 279 3.35 15.07 12.28
C VAL A 279 3.68 15.86 13.55
N ASP A 280 4.84 15.62 14.16
CA ASP A 280 5.26 16.35 15.36
C ASP A 280 5.40 17.85 15.11
N LYS A 281 5.87 18.25 13.92
CA LYS A 281 5.93 19.65 13.52
C LYS A 281 4.53 20.26 13.37
N ILE A 282 3.59 19.56 12.75
CA ILE A 282 2.17 19.98 12.66
C ILE A 282 1.57 20.18 14.05
N LEU A 283 1.74 19.21 14.94
CA LEU A 283 1.22 19.29 16.30
C LEU A 283 1.87 20.41 17.11
N SER A 284 3.14 20.72 16.86
CA SER A 284 3.82 21.85 17.52
C SER A 284 3.18 23.18 17.15
N VAL A 285 2.79 23.39 15.89
CA VAL A 285 2.09 24.60 15.45
C VAL A 285 0.68 24.66 16.03
N ILE A 286 -0.06 23.55 16.01
CA ILE A 286 -1.42 23.47 16.60
C ILE A 286 -1.39 23.79 18.10
N GLY A 287 -0.36 23.33 18.82
CA GLY A 287 -0.21 23.60 20.25
C GLY A 287 0.39 24.98 20.58
N SER A 288 0.91 25.71 19.58
CA SER A 288 1.60 26.99 19.76
C SER A 288 0.71 28.14 19.32
N ASN A 289 0.07 28.81 20.27
CA ASN A 289 -0.78 29.98 19.98
C ASN A 289 -0.02 31.14 19.30
N GLN A 290 1.31 31.18 19.37
CA GLN A 290 2.12 32.23 18.75
C GLN A 290 2.25 32.05 17.23
N ASP A 291 2.13 30.83 16.73
CA ASP A 291 2.30 30.49 15.32
C ASP A 291 0.95 30.50 14.56
N LEU A 292 -0.12 30.91 15.24
CA LEU A 292 -1.48 30.92 14.72
C LEU A 292 -1.97 32.35 14.47
N GLN A 293 -2.49 32.60 13.28
CA GLN A 293 -3.14 33.84 12.89
C GLN A 293 -4.67 33.67 12.99
N GLU A 294 -5.37 34.65 13.56
CA GLU A 294 -6.84 34.65 13.53
C GLU A 294 -7.37 34.97 12.12
N CYS A 295 -8.38 34.22 11.70
CA CYS A 295 -9.01 34.31 10.38
C CYS A 295 -10.52 34.38 10.52
N ILE A 296 -11.18 34.82 9.46
CA ILE A 296 -12.64 34.80 9.37
C ILE A 296 -13.05 33.86 8.25
N LEU A 297 -14.16 33.16 8.46
CA LEU A 297 -14.88 32.50 7.38
C LEU A 297 -15.42 33.59 6.45
N GLU A 298 -15.33 33.38 5.14
CA GLU A 298 -16.03 34.17 4.13
C GLU A 298 -17.14 33.30 3.51
N LYS A 299 -18.06 33.90 2.74
CA LYS A 299 -19.22 33.18 2.22
C LYS A 299 -18.81 32.04 1.27
N PRO A 300 -19.09 30.76 1.61
CA PRO A 300 -18.80 29.64 0.73
C PRO A 300 -19.66 29.65 -0.53
N PHE A 301 -19.20 29.00 -1.60
CA PHE A 301 -19.94 28.92 -2.85
C PHE A 301 -19.59 27.66 -3.65
N GLN A 302 -20.48 27.29 -4.58
CA GLN A 302 -20.26 26.18 -5.49
C GLN A 302 -20.04 26.64 -6.93
N ILE A 303 -19.15 25.95 -7.63
CA ILE A 303 -18.92 26.12 -9.06
C ILE A 303 -19.24 24.81 -9.76
N LYS A 304 -19.94 24.89 -10.90
CA LYS A 304 -20.14 23.75 -11.80
C LYS A 304 -19.53 24.05 -13.16
N HIS A 305 -18.75 23.10 -13.68
CA HIS A 305 -18.22 23.16 -15.03
C HIS A 305 -18.19 21.77 -15.65
N GLY A 306 -19.13 21.50 -16.56
CA GLY A 306 -19.27 20.17 -17.14
C GLY A 306 -19.58 19.13 -16.05
N LEU A 307 -18.73 18.13 -15.92
CA LEU A 307 -18.83 17.09 -14.87
C LEU A 307 -18.14 17.47 -13.56
N TRP A 308 -17.44 18.61 -13.53
CA TRP A 308 -16.71 19.08 -12.35
C TRP A 308 -17.61 19.92 -11.46
N GLU A 309 -17.60 19.60 -10.17
CA GLU A 309 -18.25 20.37 -9.12
C GLU A 309 -17.17 20.76 -8.11
N VAL A 310 -17.16 22.03 -7.72
CA VAL A 310 -16.21 22.55 -6.71
C VAL A 310 -16.97 23.21 -5.59
N LEU A 311 -16.72 22.79 -4.37
CA LEU A 311 -17.08 23.54 -3.18
C LEU A 311 -15.89 24.41 -2.77
N VAL A 312 -16.08 25.73 -2.78
CA VAL A 312 -15.09 26.69 -2.32
C VAL A 312 -15.48 27.15 -0.91
N ILE A 313 -14.57 26.95 0.04
CA ILE A 313 -14.68 27.41 1.43
C ILE A 313 -13.57 28.44 1.68
N PRO A 314 -13.87 29.72 1.50
CA PRO A 314 -12.91 30.78 1.70
C PRO A 314 -12.77 31.15 3.17
N PHE A 315 -11.52 31.22 3.64
CA PHE A 315 -11.12 31.92 4.84
C PHE A 315 -10.26 33.11 4.44
N SER A 316 -10.28 34.19 5.21
CA SER A 316 -9.48 35.39 4.92
C SER A 316 -7.96 35.12 4.83
N CYS A 317 -7.50 33.99 5.35
CA CYS A 317 -6.08 33.58 5.35
C CYS A 317 -5.76 32.49 4.32
N ILE A 318 -6.75 31.73 3.86
CA ILE A 318 -6.57 30.62 2.91
C ILE A 318 -7.92 30.26 2.26
N VAL A 319 -7.91 29.87 0.99
CA VAL A 319 -9.11 29.39 0.30
C VAL A 319 -8.98 27.90 0.04
N PHE A 320 -9.91 27.09 0.56
CA PHE A 320 -10.02 25.68 0.22
C PHE A 320 -10.97 25.49 -0.96
N ALA A 321 -10.56 24.72 -1.96
CA ALA A 321 -11.39 24.34 -3.09
C ALA A 321 -11.43 22.82 -3.24
N ILE A 322 -12.55 22.23 -2.86
CA ILE A 322 -12.80 20.78 -2.88
C ILE A 322 -13.36 20.41 -4.23
N ILE A 323 -12.59 19.65 -5.01
CA ILE A 323 -12.90 19.27 -6.39
C ILE A 323 -13.51 17.88 -6.39
N SER A 324 -14.70 17.76 -6.98
CA SER A 324 -15.36 16.50 -7.27
C SER A 324 -15.62 16.36 -8.78
N ARG A 325 -15.62 15.13 -9.29
CA ARG A 325 -15.98 14.85 -10.69
C ARG A 325 -17.13 13.86 -10.74
N ASN A 326 -18.33 14.38 -10.97
CA ASN A 326 -19.54 13.57 -11.00
C ASN A 326 -19.47 12.52 -12.13
N GLU A 327 -20.08 11.36 -11.88
CA GLU A 327 -20.19 10.20 -12.78
C GLU A 327 -18.88 9.48 -13.18
N LYS A 328 -17.76 10.19 -13.31
CA LYS A 328 -16.50 9.64 -13.81
C LYS A 328 -15.45 9.37 -12.74
N GLY A 329 -15.54 10.05 -11.58
CA GLY A 329 -14.57 9.92 -10.50
C GLY A 329 -13.25 10.64 -10.74
N ILE A 330 -12.44 10.70 -9.70
CA ILE A 330 -11.08 11.22 -9.69
C ILE A 330 -10.20 10.14 -9.06
N ASP A 331 -8.97 10.01 -9.54
CA ASP A 331 -7.96 9.13 -8.95
C ASP A 331 -6.62 9.85 -9.14
N ASP A 332 -6.35 10.70 -8.16
CA ASP A 332 -5.31 11.74 -8.12
C ASP A 332 -5.36 12.79 -9.24
N LEU A 333 -5.05 14.02 -8.87
CA LEU A 333 -4.81 15.12 -9.80
C LEU A 333 -3.35 15.58 -9.70
N PRO A 334 -2.67 15.96 -10.80
CA PRO A 334 -1.25 16.25 -10.78
C PRO A 334 -0.91 17.46 -9.90
N TYR A 335 0.20 17.37 -9.17
CA TYR A 335 0.66 18.43 -8.26
C TYR A 335 0.89 19.78 -8.96
N SER A 336 1.20 19.80 -10.26
CA SER A 336 1.33 21.03 -11.05
C SER A 336 0.06 21.89 -11.06
N LEU A 337 -1.13 21.30 -10.83
CA LEU A 337 -2.37 22.05 -10.64
C LEU A 337 -2.36 22.85 -9.32
N GLN A 338 -1.84 22.27 -8.24
CA GLN A 338 -1.68 22.98 -6.96
C GLN A 338 -0.69 24.14 -7.09
N GLU A 339 0.43 23.92 -7.79
CA GLU A 339 1.41 24.98 -8.08
C GLU A 339 0.77 26.12 -8.90
N TYR A 340 0.00 25.77 -9.92
CA TYR A 340 -0.72 26.74 -10.75
C TYR A 340 -1.75 27.54 -9.94
N ALA A 341 -2.57 26.86 -9.13
CA ALA A 341 -3.56 27.49 -8.26
C ALA A 341 -2.93 28.45 -7.26
N PHE A 342 -1.85 28.03 -6.61
CA PHE A 342 -1.08 28.88 -5.71
C PHE A 342 -0.59 30.14 -6.43
N MET A 343 0.14 30.00 -7.54
CA MET A 343 0.68 31.16 -8.29
C MET A 343 -0.41 32.11 -8.79
N LYS A 344 -1.54 31.56 -9.25
CA LYS A 344 -2.67 32.36 -9.72
C LYS A 344 -3.38 33.09 -8.56
N SER A 345 -3.49 32.48 -7.39
CA SER A 345 -4.06 33.13 -6.20
C SER A 345 -3.22 34.34 -5.77
N ILE A 346 -1.90 34.18 -5.67
CA ILE A 346 -0.97 35.26 -5.30
C ILE A 346 -0.99 36.39 -6.33
N SER A 347 -0.92 36.08 -7.64
CA SER A 347 -0.97 37.11 -8.69
C SER A 347 -2.30 37.89 -8.74
N ASN A 348 -3.39 37.29 -8.23
CA ASN A 348 -4.70 37.92 -8.10
C ASN A 348 -4.96 38.56 -6.73
N LYS A 349 -3.96 38.61 -5.84
CA LYS A 349 -4.08 39.14 -4.46
C LYS A 349 -5.14 38.42 -3.63
N MET A 350 -5.31 37.12 -3.87
CA MET A 350 -6.13 36.25 -3.05
C MET A 350 -5.28 35.59 -1.97
N PRO A 351 -5.87 35.17 -0.85
CA PRO A 351 -5.21 34.21 0.03
C PRO A 351 -4.78 32.96 -0.75
N PRO A 352 -3.76 32.21 -0.28
CA PRO A 352 -3.33 30.98 -0.94
C PRO A 352 -4.51 30.06 -1.26
N LEU A 353 -4.58 29.58 -2.51
CA LEU A 353 -5.60 28.62 -2.94
C LEU A 353 -5.07 27.19 -2.79
N ALA A 354 -5.66 26.43 -1.87
CA ALA A 354 -5.38 25.03 -1.64
C ALA A 354 -6.47 24.17 -2.29
N LEU A 355 -6.09 23.42 -3.31
CA LEU A 355 -6.94 22.47 -3.99
C LEU A 355 -6.97 21.16 -3.20
N ILE A 356 -8.17 20.60 -3.08
CA ILE A 356 -8.45 19.35 -2.39
C ILE A 356 -9.12 18.43 -3.39
N ASP A 357 -8.57 17.23 -3.56
CA ASP A 357 -9.27 16.16 -4.25
C ASP A 357 -10.28 15.56 -3.27
N ALA A 358 -11.58 15.60 -3.61
CA ALA A 358 -12.59 15.05 -2.73
C ALA A 358 -12.50 13.52 -2.61
N HIS A 359 -11.88 12.87 -3.61
CA HIS A 359 -11.68 11.43 -3.74
C HIS A 359 -12.95 10.58 -3.45
N ASN A 360 -14.11 11.18 -3.75
CA ASN A 360 -15.43 10.74 -3.31
C ASN A 360 -16.21 9.98 -4.40
N HIS A 361 -15.52 9.45 -5.40
CA HIS A 361 -16.13 8.63 -6.45
C HIS A 361 -15.06 7.82 -7.19
N GLU A 362 -15.16 6.49 -7.15
CA GLU A 362 -14.21 5.58 -7.79
C GLU A 362 -14.10 5.88 -9.30
N LEU A 363 -12.88 5.84 -9.83
CA LEU A 363 -12.66 6.16 -11.23
C LEU A 363 -13.32 5.12 -12.16
N LYS A 364 -14.29 5.58 -12.96
CA LYS A 364 -14.91 4.76 -14.03
C LYS A 364 -14.21 4.90 -15.36
N GLU A 365 -13.72 6.10 -15.68
CA GLU A 365 -13.12 6.41 -16.98
C GLU A 365 -11.94 7.38 -16.84
N ASN A 366 -10.81 6.98 -17.42
CA ASN A 366 -9.53 7.66 -17.24
C ASN A 366 -9.28 8.82 -18.24
N SER A 367 -10.34 9.42 -18.78
CA SER A 367 -10.25 10.55 -19.72
C SER A 367 -10.37 11.88 -18.97
N ILE A 368 -9.39 12.23 -18.12
CA ILE A 368 -9.30 13.58 -17.55
C ILE A 368 -8.64 14.50 -18.58
N ASN A 369 -9.36 15.51 -19.03
CA ASN A 369 -8.78 16.60 -19.82
C ASN A 369 -8.21 17.64 -18.86
N PHE A 370 -6.89 17.62 -18.65
CA PHE A 370 -6.25 18.54 -17.70
C PHE A 370 -6.50 20.01 -18.02
N ASN A 371 -6.65 20.41 -19.28
CA ASN A 371 -6.98 21.80 -19.63
C ASN A 371 -8.33 22.25 -19.05
N GLU A 372 -9.30 21.34 -18.93
CA GLU A 372 -10.58 21.61 -18.27
C GLU A 372 -10.38 21.89 -16.77
N VAL A 373 -9.48 21.14 -16.12
CA VAL A 373 -9.15 21.33 -14.71
C VAL A 373 -8.38 22.64 -14.47
N TYR A 374 -7.44 23.01 -15.34
CA TYR A 374 -6.80 24.34 -15.29
C TYR A 374 -7.82 25.47 -15.49
N THR A 375 -8.78 25.29 -16.40
CA THR A 375 -9.88 26.25 -16.61
C THR A 375 -10.77 26.36 -15.38
N LEU A 376 -10.99 25.25 -14.66
CA LEU A 376 -11.72 25.23 -13.39
C LEU A 376 -11.02 26.10 -12.33
N VAL A 377 -9.69 26.02 -12.23
CA VAL A 377 -8.91 26.90 -11.35
C VAL A 377 -9.08 28.38 -11.72
N ASP A 378 -9.01 28.71 -13.00
CA ASP A 378 -9.23 30.09 -13.46
C ASP A 378 -10.66 30.58 -13.13
N LYS A 379 -11.66 29.70 -13.18
CA LYS A 379 -13.03 30.01 -12.75
C LYS A 379 -13.16 30.22 -11.25
N ILE A 380 -12.50 29.41 -10.42
CA ILE A 380 -12.48 29.60 -8.96
C ILE A 380 -12.00 31.00 -8.61
N ILE A 381 -10.91 31.43 -9.25
CA ILE A 381 -10.30 32.74 -9.02
C ILE A 381 -11.21 33.87 -9.50
N LYS A 382 -11.82 33.72 -10.68
CA LYS A 382 -12.77 34.71 -11.19
C LYS A 382 -13.96 34.88 -10.26
N GLU A 383 -14.62 33.78 -9.90
CA GLU A 383 -15.81 33.79 -9.03
C GLU A 383 -15.47 34.34 -7.65
N TYR A 384 -14.34 33.94 -7.05
CA TYR A 384 -13.90 34.48 -5.77
C TYR A 384 -13.84 36.01 -5.79
N LYS A 385 -13.24 36.61 -6.82
CA LYS A 385 -13.11 38.09 -6.95
C LYS A 385 -14.44 38.81 -7.17
N GLU A 386 -15.46 38.13 -7.68
CA GLU A 386 -16.79 38.68 -7.94
C GLU A 386 -17.72 38.55 -6.72
N LYS A 387 -17.38 37.69 -5.76
CA LYS A 387 -18.17 37.45 -4.55
C LYS A 387 -17.81 38.42 -3.43
N PRO A 388 -18.77 38.79 -2.57
CA PRO A 388 -18.47 39.55 -1.37
C PRO A 388 -17.71 38.70 -0.35
N HIS A 389 -16.60 39.24 0.16
CA HIS A 389 -15.76 38.59 1.18
C HIS A 389 -16.18 38.94 2.61
N SER A 390 -16.99 39.99 2.80
CA SER A 390 -17.53 40.36 4.10
C SER A 390 -18.80 39.58 4.40
N ILE A 391 -18.85 38.97 5.59
CA ILE A 391 -20.07 38.37 6.15
C ILE A 391 -20.45 39.06 7.46
N SER A 392 -21.73 39.02 7.82
CA SER A 392 -22.25 39.70 9.02
C SER A 392 -22.09 38.86 10.29
N ASP A 393 -22.22 37.54 10.17
CA ASP A 393 -22.09 36.57 11.25
C ASP A 393 -21.68 35.21 10.66
N TYR A 394 -20.91 34.43 11.41
CA TYR A 394 -20.65 33.03 11.09
C TYR A 394 -20.76 32.13 12.31
N GLY A 395 -21.11 30.86 12.04
CA GLY A 395 -21.13 29.81 13.04
C GLY A 395 -20.42 28.57 12.55
N ILE A 396 -19.83 27.83 13.50
CA ILE A 396 -19.21 26.53 13.23
C ILE A 396 -19.87 25.50 14.13
N GLY A 397 -20.39 24.44 13.55
CA GLY A 397 -20.92 23.28 14.25
C GLY A 397 -20.23 22.01 13.79
N TYR A 398 -20.09 21.02 14.65
CA TYR A 398 -19.40 19.77 14.31
C TYR A 398 -19.83 18.61 15.19
N SER A 399 -19.80 17.41 14.65
CA SER A 399 -20.01 16.18 15.41
C SER A 399 -19.20 15.05 14.80
N THR A 400 -19.02 14.00 15.60
CA THR A 400 -18.39 12.75 15.19
C THR A 400 -19.19 11.59 15.76
N THR A 401 -19.34 10.53 14.98
CA THR A 401 -19.99 9.29 15.43
C THR A 401 -19.18 8.10 14.95
N THR A 402 -19.24 7.02 15.71
CA THR A 402 -18.80 5.71 15.26
C THR A 402 -19.97 4.93 14.68
N LEU A 403 -19.67 4.05 13.74
CA LEU A 403 -20.57 3.09 13.12
C LEU A 403 -20.22 1.69 13.63
N SER A 404 -21.17 0.77 13.57
CA SER A 404 -20.98 -0.61 14.00
C SER A 404 -20.34 -1.43 12.88
N ASN A 405 -20.82 -1.25 11.65
CA ASN A 405 -20.29 -1.93 10.47
C ASN A 405 -20.59 -1.14 9.19
N ALA A 406 -19.58 -0.43 8.68
CA ALA A 406 -19.67 0.23 7.39
C ALA A 406 -18.46 -0.12 6.53
N GLU A 407 -18.70 -0.81 5.41
CA GLU A 407 -17.65 -1.25 4.50
C GLU A 407 -16.91 -0.06 3.89
N GLY A 408 -15.57 -0.12 3.93
CA GLY A 408 -14.67 0.91 3.42
C GLY A 408 -14.52 2.15 4.31
N VAL A 409 -15.26 2.26 5.42
CA VAL A 409 -15.10 3.34 6.40
C VAL A 409 -14.04 2.96 7.42
N LEU A 410 -12.90 3.65 7.38
CA LEU A 410 -11.78 3.36 8.27
C LEU A 410 -12.08 3.81 9.70
N ARG A 411 -11.64 2.98 10.66
CA ARG A 411 -11.88 3.16 12.10
C ARG A 411 -13.37 3.30 12.47
N ASN A 412 -14.27 2.94 11.56
CA ASN A 412 -15.72 3.11 11.65
C ASN A 412 -16.17 4.51 12.06
N ARG A 413 -15.37 5.56 11.83
CA ARG A 413 -15.71 6.92 12.29
C ARG A 413 -16.12 7.79 11.12
N ILE A 414 -17.14 8.61 11.31
CA ILE A 414 -17.50 9.67 10.38
C ILE A 414 -17.65 10.98 11.16
N SER A 415 -17.31 12.08 10.51
CA SER A 415 -17.42 13.41 11.13
C SER A 415 -18.11 14.37 10.17
N SER A 416 -18.78 15.38 10.72
CA SER A 416 -19.35 16.47 9.94
C SER A 416 -18.92 17.79 10.55
N ILE A 417 -18.59 18.75 9.69
CA ILE A 417 -18.48 20.17 10.03
C ILE A 417 -19.54 20.94 9.23
N VAL A 418 -20.18 21.89 9.92
CA VAL A 418 -21.18 22.80 9.36
C VAL A 418 -20.67 24.21 9.51
N PHE A 419 -20.57 24.90 8.39
CA PHE A 419 -20.30 26.33 8.32
C PHE A 419 -21.62 27.05 8.08
N GLU A 420 -22.02 27.93 9.00
CA GLU A 420 -23.15 28.82 8.83
C GLU A 420 -22.61 30.23 8.50
N SER A 421 -23.05 30.83 7.41
CA SER A 421 -22.65 32.19 7.00
C SER A 421 -23.85 32.95 6.44
N ASP A 422 -24.24 34.05 7.07
CA ASP A 422 -25.41 34.88 6.69
C ASP A 422 -26.71 34.06 6.47
N GLY A 423 -26.91 33.01 7.28
CA GLY A 423 -28.10 32.15 7.25
C GLY A 423 -28.04 30.98 6.24
N GLU A 424 -27.01 30.90 5.40
CA GLU A 424 -26.75 29.74 4.55
C GLU A 424 -25.86 28.72 5.28
N ARG A 425 -26.13 27.42 5.08
CA ARG A 425 -25.39 26.32 5.70
C ARG A 425 -24.66 25.47 4.67
N VAL A 426 -23.38 25.26 4.93
CA VAL A 426 -22.54 24.32 4.20
C VAL A 426 -22.16 23.17 5.10
N CYS A 427 -22.53 21.95 4.71
CA CYS A 427 -22.22 20.72 5.41
C CYS A 427 -21.12 19.96 4.68
N LEU A 428 -19.96 19.83 5.31
CA LEU A 428 -18.87 19.00 4.83
C LEU A 428 -18.85 17.70 5.66
N ILE A 429 -18.99 16.57 4.98
CA ILE A 429 -18.98 15.24 5.57
C ILE A 429 -17.61 14.61 5.30
N TYR A 430 -16.92 14.20 6.37
CA TYR A 430 -15.62 13.55 6.31
C TYR A 430 -15.74 12.07 6.67
N ILE A 431 -15.35 11.22 5.72
CA ILE A 431 -15.34 9.76 5.87
C ILE A 431 -13.91 9.26 5.63
N PRO A 432 -13.12 8.98 6.68
CA PRO A 432 -11.85 8.30 6.54
C PRO A 432 -12.00 7.01 5.73
N GLY A 433 -11.24 6.89 4.66
CA GLY A 433 -11.42 5.86 3.64
C GLY A 433 -10.59 6.17 2.40
N ASN A 434 -10.49 5.20 1.49
CA ASN A 434 -9.84 5.42 0.21
C ASN A 434 -10.79 6.19 -0.71
N ASN A 435 -11.56 5.49 -1.53
CA ASN A 435 -12.52 6.07 -2.46
C ASN A 435 -13.95 5.73 -2.04
N MET A 436 -14.93 6.16 -2.81
CA MET A 436 -16.35 5.91 -2.56
C MET A 436 -17.00 5.24 -3.77
N GLU A 437 -17.88 4.27 -3.53
CA GLU A 437 -18.55 3.56 -4.61
C GLU A 437 -19.35 4.51 -5.51
N PRO A 438 -19.54 4.17 -6.80
CA PRO A 438 -20.31 5.01 -7.69
C PRO A 438 -21.72 5.32 -7.18
N SER A 439 -22.16 6.56 -7.39
CA SER A 439 -23.49 7.08 -6.99
C SER A 439 -23.70 7.30 -5.48
N LEU A 440 -22.81 6.85 -4.58
CA LEU A 440 -22.98 7.09 -3.14
C LEU A 440 -22.86 8.58 -2.79
N ARG A 441 -21.90 9.30 -3.39
CA ARG A 441 -21.79 10.77 -3.23
C ARG A 441 -23.10 11.48 -3.52
N SER A 442 -23.70 11.20 -4.68
CA SER A 442 -24.97 11.84 -5.10
C SER A 442 -26.10 11.54 -4.11
N ARG A 443 -26.20 10.28 -3.63
CA ARG A 443 -27.19 9.89 -2.62
C ARG A 443 -27.00 10.65 -1.30
N ILE A 444 -25.76 10.81 -0.84
CA ILE A 444 -25.43 11.57 0.38
C ILE A 444 -25.83 13.03 0.20
N ILE A 445 -25.39 13.68 -0.89
CA ILE A 445 -25.69 15.10 -1.15
C ILE A 445 -27.20 15.33 -1.26
N ASP A 446 -27.93 14.50 -2.01
CA ASP A 446 -29.38 14.64 -2.19
C ASP A 446 -30.13 14.47 -0.87
N LYS A 447 -29.66 13.60 0.02
CA LYS A 447 -30.22 13.45 1.36
C LYS A 447 -29.92 14.66 2.25
N MET A 448 -28.70 15.20 2.17
CA MET A 448 -28.25 16.31 3.02
C MET A 448 -28.78 17.69 2.61
N ARG A 449 -29.23 17.86 1.36
CA ARG A 449 -29.92 19.08 0.88
C ARG A 449 -31.17 19.45 1.68
N LYS A 450 -31.74 18.52 2.45
CA LYS A 450 -32.87 18.79 3.38
C LYS A 450 -32.45 19.58 4.62
N TYR A 451 -31.16 19.58 4.94
CA TYR A 451 -30.59 20.12 6.17
C TYR A 451 -29.66 21.31 5.92
N CYS A 452 -29.05 21.36 4.73
CA CYS A 452 -28.01 22.33 4.37
C CYS A 452 -28.21 22.81 2.92
N ASP A 453 -27.89 24.07 2.65
CA ASP A 453 -27.97 24.66 1.31
C ASP A 453 -26.91 24.05 0.37
N ILE A 454 -25.72 23.80 0.93
CA ILE A 454 -24.62 23.14 0.24
C ILE A 454 -24.17 21.93 1.06
N ALA A 455 -23.95 20.81 0.38
CA ALA A 455 -23.38 19.62 0.99
C ALA A 455 -22.29 19.03 0.09
N GLU A 456 -21.21 18.56 0.70
CA GLU A 456 -20.16 17.80 0.03
C GLU A 456 -19.65 16.70 0.95
N VAL A 457 -19.23 15.58 0.36
CA VAL A 457 -18.63 14.47 1.10
C VAL A 457 -17.23 14.23 0.56
N ILE A 458 -16.29 13.97 1.45
CA ILE A 458 -14.89 13.73 1.12
C ILE A 458 -14.39 12.46 1.82
N THR A 459 -13.46 11.78 1.15
CA THR A 459 -12.57 10.80 1.76
C THR A 459 -11.15 11.35 1.78
N ASN A 460 -10.21 10.63 2.40
CA ASN A 460 -8.82 11.08 2.54
C ASN A 460 -7.83 10.19 1.77
N ASP A 461 -8.27 9.35 0.84
CA ASP A 461 -7.38 8.44 0.11
C ASP A 461 -6.47 7.59 1.03
N GLU A 462 -7.01 7.18 2.18
CA GLU A 462 -6.19 6.43 3.12
C GLU A 462 -6.07 4.96 2.68
N HIS A 463 -4.82 4.49 2.60
CA HIS A 463 -4.46 3.19 2.05
C HIS A 463 -4.12 2.12 3.10
N THR A 464 -4.43 2.35 4.38
CA THR A 464 -4.04 1.44 5.49
C THR A 464 -4.57 0.01 5.35
N GLU A 465 -5.74 -0.18 4.72
CA GLU A 465 -6.30 -1.51 4.42
C GLU A 465 -5.88 -2.09 3.05
N THR A 466 -4.98 -1.41 2.33
CA THR A 466 -4.61 -1.81 0.97
C THR A 466 -3.83 -3.13 0.94
N GLY A 467 -4.31 -4.11 0.17
CA GLY A 467 -3.63 -5.41 0.01
C GLY A 467 -3.51 -6.22 1.31
N VAL A 468 -4.41 -5.98 2.27
CA VAL A 468 -4.59 -6.80 3.49
C VAL A 468 -5.24 -8.14 3.13
N LEU A 469 -6.24 -8.13 2.25
CA LEU A 469 -6.91 -9.32 1.77
C LEU A 469 -6.37 -9.76 0.38
N PRO A 470 -6.12 -11.06 0.16
CA PRO A 470 -5.68 -11.55 -1.15
C PRO A 470 -6.72 -11.22 -2.23
N GLY A 471 -6.28 -10.53 -3.30
CA GLY A 471 -7.13 -10.23 -4.47
C GLY A 471 -7.87 -8.89 -4.41
N GLU A 472 -7.91 -8.21 -3.27
CA GLU A 472 -8.50 -6.88 -3.10
C GLU A 472 -7.39 -5.82 -3.04
N ILE A 473 -7.53 -4.71 -3.78
CA ILE A 473 -6.59 -3.58 -3.67
C ILE A 473 -6.95 -2.77 -2.44
N TYR A 474 -8.17 -2.26 -2.40
CA TYR A 474 -8.80 -1.57 -1.28
C TYR A 474 -10.31 -1.84 -1.35
N ARG A 475 -11.04 -1.46 -0.31
CA ARG A 475 -12.50 -1.46 -0.30
C ARG A 475 -13.00 -0.01 -0.33
N PRO A 476 -13.76 0.42 -1.35
CA PRO A 476 -14.36 1.74 -1.34
C PRO A 476 -15.37 1.84 -0.21
N VAL A 477 -15.63 3.07 0.25
CA VAL A 477 -16.78 3.38 1.10
C VAL A 477 -18.04 2.99 0.34
N SER A 478 -18.76 2.02 0.88
CA SER A 478 -19.92 1.42 0.24
C SER A 478 -21.24 1.77 0.94
N TYR A 479 -22.33 1.74 0.18
CA TYR A 479 -23.65 2.04 0.71
C TYR A 479 -24.04 1.05 1.80
N SER A 480 -24.49 1.58 2.92
CA SER A 480 -25.28 0.86 3.92
C SER A 480 -26.29 1.83 4.52
N ASP A 481 -27.43 1.29 4.99
CA ASP A 481 -28.42 2.11 5.69
C ASP A 481 -27.80 2.71 6.96
N GLU A 482 -26.96 1.96 7.67
CA GLU A 482 -26.22 2.44 8.85
C GLU A 482 -25.33 3.66 8.53
N LEU A 483 -24.61 3.63 7.39
CA LEU A 483 -23.79 4.77 6.96
C LEU A 483 -24.65 5.99 6.69
N ILE A 484 -25.73 5.83 5.93
CA ILE A 484 -26.61 6.93 5.50
C ILE A 484 -27.41 7.52 6.67
N GLU A 485 -27.79 6.72 7.65
CA GLU A 485 -28.40 7.17 8.91
C GLU A 485 -27.37 7.82 9.84
N GLY A 486 -26.16 7.26 9.90
CA GLY A 486 -25.03 7.83 10.64
C GLY A 486 -24.66 9.22 10.15
N ILE A 487 -24.55 9.41 8.84
CA ILE A 487 -24.29 10.71 8.21
C ILE A 487 -25.39 11.71 8.55
N GLU A 488 -26.66 11.30 8.45
CA GLU A 488 -27.78 12.18 8.80
C GLU A 488 -27.76 12.58 10.28
N ARG A 489 -27.44 11.65 11.17
CA ARG A 489 -27.33 11.91 12.61
C ARG A 489 -26.22 12.91 12.92
N VAL A 490 -25.01 12.65 12.40
CA VAL A 490 -23.85 13.51 12.67
C VAL A 490 -24.05 14.92 12.10
N VAL A 491 -24.67 15.05 10.91
CA VAL A 491 -25.00 16.37 10.33
C VAL A 491 -26.04 17.11 11.18
N LYS A 492 -27.10 16.44 11.63
CA LYS A 492 -28.10 17.06 12.52
C LYS A 492 -27.50 17.54 13.84
N GLU A 493 -26.62 16.74 14.43
CA GLU A 493 -25.90 17.11 15.65
C GLU A 493 -24.99 18.32 15.41
N SER A 494 -24.23 18.34 14.30
CA SER A 494 -23.42 19.48 13.90
C SER A 494 -24.24 20.75 13.70
N ILE A 495 -25.45 20.67 13.13
CA ILE A 495 -26.34 21.83 12.98
C ILE A 495 -26.83 22.31 14.36
N ASN A 496 -27.20 21.38 15.25
CA ASN A 496 -27.74 21.71 16.56
C ASN A 496 -26.70 22.34 17.51
N ASN A 497 -25.41 22.15 17.26
CA ASN A 497 -24.33 22.66 18.10
C ASN A 497 -23.50 23.77 17.45
N VAL A 498 -24.03 24.43 16.41
CA VAL A 498 -23.40 25.59 15.78
C VAL A 498 -23.09 26.67 16.83
N ASN A 499 -21.81 27.00 16.96
CA ASN A 499 -21.31 28.06 17.83
C ASN A 499 -21.02 29.32 17.00
N LYS A 500 -21.81 30.37 17.22
CA LYS A 500 -21.66 31.70 16.58
C LYS A 500 -20.50 32.53 17.12
N ASN A 501 -19.89 32.10 18.23
CA ASN A 501 -18.70 32.72 18.80
C ASN A 501 -17.44 31.91 18.50
N ALA A 502 -17.52 30.94 17.57
CA ALA A 502 -16.37 30.13 17.19
C ALA A 502 -15.27 31.03 16.62
N LYS A 503 -14.03 30.81 17.06
CA LYS A 503 -12.86 31.46 16.49
C LYS A 503 -12.21 30.53 15.48
N ILE A 504 -11.67 31.13 14.42
CA ILE A 504 -10.91 30.42 13.41
C ILE A 504 -9.47 30.90 13.46
N TYR A 505 -8.55 29.93 13.51
CA TYR A 505 -7.12 30.18 13.47
C TYR A 505 -6.49 29.47 12.28
N TYR A 506 -5.48 30.07 11.69
CA TYR A 506 -4.69 29.52 10.61
C TYR A 506 -3.23 29.38 11.02
N GLY A 507 -2.65 28.23 10.71
CA GLY A 507 -1.22 27.97 10.83
C GLY A 507 -0.68 27.37 9.54
N GLN A 508 0.62 27.51 9.34
CA GLN A 508 1.33 26.91 8.22
C GLN A 508 2.55 26.15 8.72
N VAL A 509 2.81 24.99 8.13
CA VAL A 509 4.04 24.22 8.36
C VAL A 509 4.79 24.11 7.06
N THR A 510 5.99 24.69 7.03
CA THR A 510 6.95 24.51 5.95
C THR A 510 8.06 23.57 6.41
N MET A 511 8.28 22.48 5.69
CA MET A 511 9.32 21.49 6.02
C MET A 511 9.93 20.90 4.75
N LYS A 512 11.25 20.64 4.77
CA LYS A 512 11.89 19.86 3.71
C LYS A 512 11.76 18.37 4.01
N LEU A 513 11.10 17.63 3.13
CA LEU A 513 10.85 16.20 3.24
C LEU A 513 11.47 15.42 2.07
N PRO A 514 11.94 14.18 2.29
CA PRO A 514 12.43 13.31 1.22
C PRO A 514 11.26 12.72 0.43
N LEU A 515 10.93 13.31 -0.71
CA LEU A 515 9.81 12.85 -1.56
C LEU A 515 10.29 11.94 -2.70
N LEU A 516 9.53 10.90 -3.03
CA LEU A 516 9.90 9.91 -4.05
C LEU A 516 9.92 10.45 -5.49
N ARG A 517 9.06 11.44 -5.81
CA ARG A 517 8.94 12.04 -7.14
C ARG A 517 8.83 10.99 -8.27
N ASN A 518 9.35 11.33 -9.44
CA ASN A 518 9.35 10.48 -10.62
C ASN A 518 10.20 9.20 -10.47
N ASN A 519 10.93 9.00 -9.36
CA ASN A 519 11.75 7.80 -9.20
C ASN A 519 10.93 6.56 -8.81
N ILE A 520 9.68 6.73 -8.35
CA ILE A 520 8.76 5.60 -8.12
C ILE A 520 8.54 4.77 -9.40
N TRP A 521 8.52 5.42 -10.57
CA TRP A 521 8.33 4.78 -11.89
C TRP A 521 9.42 3.78 -12.25
N LYS A 522 10.64 3.98 -11.73
CA LYS A 522 11.74 3.03 -11.98
C LYS A 522 11.43 1.66 -11.37
N LEU A 523 10.73 1.63 -10.23
CA LEU A 523 10.39 0.39 -9.54
C LEU A 523 9.37 -0.44 -10.32
N THR A 524 8.39 0.20 -10.95
CA THR A 524 7.39 -0.52 -11.77
C THR A 524 7.98 -1.08 -13.03
N GLU A 525 8.83 -0.33 -13.73
CA GLU A 525 9.51 -0.84 -14.93
C GLU A 525 10.26 -2.15 -14.65
N ILE A 526 10.92 -2.25 -13.48
CA ILE A 526 11.57 -3.50 -13.08
C ILE A 526 10.58 -4.59 -12.75
N LEU A 527 9.53 -4.29 -11.99
CA LEU A 527 8.52 -5.28 -11.66
C LEU A 527 7.92 -5.87 -12.95
N GLU A 528 7.59 -5.05 -13.94
CA GLU A 528 7.04 -5.48 -15.22
C GLU A 528 8.01 -6.33 -16.04
N GLU A 529 9.25 -5.86 -16.20
CA GLU A 529 10.26 -6.54 -17.02
C GLU A 529 10.69 -7.87 -16.38
N TYR A 530 10.89 -7.89 -15.06
CA TYR A 530 11.50 -9.03 -14.37
C TYR A 530 10.50 -10.03 -13.83
N PHE A 531 9.24 -9.68 -13.60
CA PHE A 531 8.28 -10.65 -13.05
C PHE A 531 8.11 -11.86 -13.99
N LYS A 532 7.82 -11.62 -15.28
CA LYS A 532 7.68 -12.71 -16.27
C LYS A 532 8.99 -13.46 -16.48
N LYS A 533 10.12 -12.75 -16.51
CA LYS A 533 11.45 -13.33 -16.67
C LYS A 533 11.81 -14.23 -15.48
N THR A 534 11.47 -13.82 -14.26
CA THR A 534 11.68 -14.59 -13.04
C THR A 534 10.88 -15.88 -13.08
N ILE A 535 9.58 -15.81 -13.39
CA ILE A 535 8.75 -17.02 -13.56
C ILE A 535 9.33 -17.95 -14.63
N ALA A 536 9.72 -17.43 -15.79
CA ALA A 536 10.28 -18.24 -16.86
C ALA A 536 11.60 -18.92 -16.44
N LEU A 537 12.46 -18.21 -15.73
CA LEU A 537 13.72 -18.75 -15.20
C LEU A 537 13.47 -19.81 -14.11
N GLU A 538 12.54 -19.59 -13.20
CA GLU A 538 12.18 -20.54 -12.14
C GLU A 538 11.55 -21.82 -12.72
N VAL A 539 10.64 -21.70 -13.69
CA VAL A 539 10.07 -22.87 -14.38
C VAL A 539 11.16 -23.61 -15.16
N SER A 540 12.03 -22.88 -15.87
CA SER A 540 13.16 -23.48 -16.59
C SER A 540 14.11 -24.20 -15.62
N TYR A 541 14.32 -23.68 -14.42
CA TYR A 541 15.14 -24.32 -13.39
C TYR A 541 14.53 -25.63 -12.91
N ILE A 542 13.24 -25.62 -12.57
CA ILE A 542 12.52 -26.83 -12.14
C ILE A 542 12.57 -27.89 -13.25
N LEU A 543 12.27 -27.52 -14.50
CA LEU A 543 12.34 -28.44 -15.64
C LEU A 543 13.75 -28.98 -15.86
N SER A 544 14.77 -28.12 -15.77
CA SER A 544 16.18 -28.53 -15.89
C SER A 544 16.57 -29.51 -14.79
N SER A 545 16.03 -29.35 -13.56
CA SER A 545 16.28 -30.29 -12.46
C SER A 545 15.75 -31.69 -12.74
N ILE A 546 14.60 -31.79 -13.42
CA ILE A 546 14.01 -33.06 -13.85
C ILE A 546 14.88 -33.69 -14.94
N ILE A 547 15.26 -32.92 -15.97
CA ILE A 547 16.09 -33.41 -17.09
C ILE A 547 17.44 -33.93 -16.57
N ILE A 548 18.12 -33.17 -15.71
CA ILE A 548 19.39 -33.59 -15.10
C ILE A 548 19.19 -34.90 -14.34
N SER A 549 18.12 -35.01 -13.56
CA SER A 549 17.79 -36.23 -12.83
C SER A 549 17.59 -37.43 -13.75
N ILE A 550 16.87 -37.27 -14.86
CA ILE A 550 16.68 -38.35 -15.85
C ILE A 550 18.02 -38.71 -16.51
N LEU A 551 18.87 -37.76 -16.87
CA LEU A 551 20.18 -38.05 -17.48
C LEU A 551 21.07 -38.89 -16.56
N PHE A 552 21.06 -38.63 -15.26
CA PHE A 552 21.78 -39.44 -14.27
C PHE A 552 21.32 -40.90 -14.23
N THR A 553 20.08 -41.17 -14.62
CA THR A 553 19.51 -42.53 -14.67
C THR A 553 19.86 -43.30 -15.95
N ILE A 554 20.37 -42.60 -16.97
CA ILE A 554 20.82 -43.19 -18.25
C ILE A 554 22.31 -43.51 -18.20
N ILE A 555 23.09 -42.76 -17.41
CA ILE A 555 24.56 -42.87 -17.30
C ILE A 555 24.99 -44.01 -16.34
N VAL A 556 24.05 -44.52 -15.53
CA VAL A 556 24.22 -45.59 -14.54
C VAL A 556 23.53 -46.84 -15.06
#